data_AF-A0A530GRD4-F1
#
_entry.id   AF-A0A530GRD4-F1
#
_cell.length_a   1.000
_cell.length_b   1.000
_cell.length_c   1.000
_cell.angle_alpha   90.00
_cell.angle_beta   90.00
_cell.angle_gamma   90.00
#
_symmetry.space_group_name_H-M   'P 1'
#
loop_
_entity.id
_entity.type
_entity.pdbx_description
1 polymer ?
#
loop_
_entity_poly.entity_id
_entity_poly.type
_entity_poly.pdbx_seq_one_letter_code
_entity_poly.pdbx_strand_id
1 'polypeptide(L)'
;MTAIRKRQPEAGGEGILGIHSVNHFVLAVPDLKEAERFHQAFGLDVVGHRAGYAVRTEGVDHDWGFFVQGSRKQLQHLSFGVFDDDFQRFKLHLESKGMELLSPPKGFESNGLWFRDHDGNLIELVVSAKTSPDFKAQSGHASTPAGIVAAPLRSKAAKVRPTRLAHILIFTRDVQKAIDFYTGVLGMGLSDRSGDNIAFLHGRHGSDHHMLA
;
A
#
# COMPACT_ATOMS: atom_id res chain seq x y z
N MET A 1 11.87 -13.13 -3.12
CA MET A 1 12.04 -12.12 -4.18
C MET A 1 10.92 -12.15 -5.20
N THR A 2 10.00 -11.20 -5.12
CA THR A 2 9.02 -10.91 -6.18
C THR A 2 9.75 -10.19 -7.32
N ALA A 3 9.79 -10.77 -8.53
CA ALA A 3 10.51 -10.17 -9.65
C ALA A 3 9.82 -8.89 -10.14
N ILE A 4 10.59 -7.84 -10.43
CA ILE A 4 10.10 -6.64 -11.11
C ILE A 4 9.63 -7.06 -12.51
N ARG A 5 8.34 -6.88 -12.79
CA ARG A 5 7.73 -7.26 -14.06
C ARG A 5 7.67 -6.05 -14.97
N LYS A 6 7.89 -6.26 -16.26
CA LYS A 6 7.52 -5.27 -17.29
C LYS A 6 6.00 -5.19 -17.39
N ARG A 7 5.50 -4.02 -17.74
CA ARG A 7 4.08 -3.82 -18.02
C ARG A 7 3.67 -4.71 -19.19
N GLN A 8 2.53 -5.39 -19.10
CA GLN A 8 1.91 -5.98 -20.29
C GLN A 8 1.24 -4.87 -21.10
N PRO A 9 1.53 -4.72 -22.40
CA PRO A 9 0.87 -3.73 -23.25
C PRO A 9 -0.64 -4.03 -23.31
N GLU A 10 -1.48 -3.01 -23.10
CA GLU A 10 -2.89 -3.12 -23.46
C GLU A 10 -3.01 -3.00 -24.99
N ALA A 11 -3.96 -3.74 -25.58
CA ALA A 11 -4.20 -3.65 -27.02
C ALA A 11 -4.82 -2.29 -27.38
N GLY A 12 -4.02 -1.39 -27.98
CA GLY A 12 -4.55 -0.27 -28.79
C GLY A 12 -4.39 1.17 -28.29
N GLY A 13 -3.41 1.52 -27.46
CA GLY A 13 -3.14 2.94 -27.14
C GLY A 13 -1.82 3.19 -26.43
N GLU A 14 -1.42 4.47 -26.30
CA GLU A 14 -0.41 4.88 -25.31
C GLU A 14 -0.93 4.46 -23.93
N GLY A 15 -0.31 3.44 -23.34
CA GLY A 15 -0.85 2.80 -22.15
C GLY A 15 -1.08 3.80 -21.00
N ILE A 16 -2.23 3.68 -20.31
CA ILE A 16 -2.61 4.47 -19.13
C ILE A 16 -1.44 4.60 -18.15
N LEU A 17 -1.07 5.82 -17.75
CA LEU A 17 -0.07 6.07 -16.70
C LEU A 17 -0.78 6.01 -15.34
N GLY A 18 -0.40 5.06 -14.49
CA GLY A 18 -0.99 4.91 -13.16
C GLY A 18 -0.19 3.99 -12.27
N ILE A 19 -0.31 4.19 -10.95
CA ILE A 19 0.29 3.28 -9.99
C ILE A 19 -0.36 1.90 -10.08
N HIS A 20 0.40 0.84 -9.82
CA HIS A 20 -0.14 -0.52 -9.81
C HIS A 20 -0.45 -1.01 -8.40
N SER A 21 0.25 -0.54 -7.36
CA SER A 21 0.12 -1.10 -6.01
C SER A 21 0.44 -0.14 -4.88
N VAL A 22 -0.11 -0.39 -3.70
CA VAL A 22 0.50 0.04 -2.44
C VAL A 22 1.75 -0.82 -2.21
N ASN A 23 2.90 -0.16 -2.06
CA ASN A 23 4.16 -0.84 -1.77
C ASN A 23 4.32 -1.00 -0.24
N HIS A 24 4.36 0.11 0.48
CA HIS A 24 4.44 0.10 1.95
C HIS A 24 3.95 1.41 2.58
N PHE A 25 3.78 1.40 3.90
CA PHE A 25 3.60 2.61 4.71
C PHE A 25 4.68 2.71 5.79
N VAL A 26 4.89 3.92 6.32
CA VAL A 26 5.79 4.11 7.47
C VAL A 26 5.10 4.90 8.57
N LEU A 27 5.13 4.35 9.79
CA LEU A 27 4.59 4.99 10.99
C LEU A 27 5.67 5.22 12.03
N ALA A 28 5.72 6.42 12.58
CA ALA A 28 6.39 6.65 13.85
C ALA A 28 5.51 6.14 14.99
N VAL A 29 6.12 5.55 16.03
CA VAL A 29 5.45 5.06 17.23
C VAL A 29 6.23 5.45 18.49
N PRO A 30 5.56 5.68 19.64
CA PRO A 30 6.22 6.10 20.88
C PRO A 30 6.95 4.96 21.61
N ASP A 31 6.68 3.70 21.27
CA ASP A 31 7.38 2.54 21.82
C ASP A 31 7.41 1.44 20.76
N LEU A 32 8.62 1.14 20.26
CA LEU A 32 8.83 0.09 19.27
C LEU A 32 8.53 -1.31 19.82
N LYS A 33 8.82 -1.61 21.10
CA LYS A 33 8.57 -2.93 21.69
C LYS A 33 7.08 -3.19 21.87
N GLU A 34 6.35 -2.15 22.24
CA GLU A 34 4.88 -2.20 22.31
C GLU A 34 4.28 -2.48 20.94
N ALA A 35 4.72 -1.72 19.93
CA ALA A 35 4.25 -1.87 18.57
C ALA A 35 4.62 -3.25 18.00
N GLU A 36 5.87 -3.71 18.17
CA GLU A 36 6.33 -5.03 17.72
C GLU A 36 5.45 -6.14 18.30
N ARG A 37 5.20 -6.11 19.61
CA ARG A 37 4.36 -7.11 20.29
C ARG A 37 2.94 -7.13 19.71
N PHE A 38 2.37 -5.95 19.42
CA PHE A 38 1.06 -5.86 18.77
C PHE A 38 1.06 -6.52 17.38
N HIS A 39 2.05 -6.24 16.53
CA HIS A 39 2.09 -6.78 15.17
C HIS A 39 2.38 -8.28 15.15
N GLN A 40 3.25 -8.76 16.05
CA GLN A 40 3.45 -10.20 16.27
C GLN A 40 2.15 -10.85 16.74
N ALA A 41 1.42 -10.25 17.68
CA ALA A 41 0.13 -10.79 18.14
C ALA A 41 -0.93 -10.80 17.03
N PHE A 42 -0.94 -9.78 16.16
CA PHE A 42 -1.80 -9.69 14.98
C PHE A 42 -1.49 -10.78 13.92
N GLY A 43 -0.31 -11.40 13.98
CA GLY A 43 0.07 -12.50 13.09
C GLY A 43 1.07 -12.16 12.01
N LEU A 44 1.63 -10.95 12.02
CA LEU A 44 2.67 -10.52 11.10
C LEU A 44 4.04 -11.02 11.56
N ASP A 45 4.92 -11.21 10.58
CA ASP A 45 6.32 -11.50 10.83
C ASP A 45 7.07 -10.16 10.98
N VAL A 46 7.84 -10.02 12.05
CA VAL A 46 8.60 -8.81 12.33
C VAL A 46 10.05 -9.02 11.96
N VAL A 47 10.59 -8.10 11.17
CA VAL A 47 11.97 -8.13 10.65
C VAL A 47 12.69 -6.86 11.07
N GLY A 48 13.91 -6.98 11.60
CA GLY A 48 14.70 -5.81 11.96
C GLY A 48 15.00 -4.92 10.77
N HIS A 49 14.94 -3.61 10.96
CA HIS A 49 15.27 -2.61 9.94
C HIS A 49 16.16 -1.52 10.57
N ARG A 50 17.02 -0.87 9.78
CA ARG A 50 17.96 0.13 10.33
C ARG A 50 17.29 1.29 11.07
N ALA A 51 16.05 1.63 10.70
CA ALA A 51 15.27 2.69 11.32
C ALA A 51 14.29 2.21 12.42
N GLY A 52 14.21 0.89 12.67
CA GLY A 52 13.26 0.27 13.59
C GLY A 52 12.96 -1.18 13.19
N TYR A 53 11.73 -1.46 12.75
CA TYR A 53 11.39 -2.77 12.20
C TYR A 53 10.41 -2.67 11.03
N ALA A 54 10.37 -3.72 10.23
CA ALA A 54 9.41 -3.94 9.15
C ALA A 54 8.45 -5.09 9.51
N VAL A 55 7.26 -5.08 8.92
CA VAL A 55 6.29 -6.18 9.02
C VAL A 55 6.04 -6.83 7.68
N ARG A 56 6.00 -8.16 7.69
CA ARG A 56 5.70 -9.01 6.53
C ARG A 56 4.49 -9.89 6.80
N THR A 57 3.91 -10.39 5.72
CA THR A 57 2.88 -11.43 5.77
C THR A 57 3.52 -12.79 5.57
N GLU A 58 2.87 -13.83 6.08
CA GLU A 58 3.43 -15.18 6.12
C GLU A 58 3.81 -15.65 4.71
N GLY A 59 5.06 -16.11 4.56
CA GLY A 59 5.58 -16.66 3.31
C GLY A 59 5.87 -15.61 2.22
N VAL A 60 5.74 -14.31 2.50
CA VAL A 60 5.99 -13.23 1.53
C VAL A 60 7.24 -12.45 1.91
N ASP A 61 8.19 -12.39 0.98
CA ASP A 61 9.42 -11.61 1.07
C ASP A 61 9.18 -10.17 0.55
N HIS A 62 8.30 -9.45 1.24
CA HIS A 62 7.95 -8.05 0.95
C HIS A 62 7.61 -7.33 2.26
N ASP A 63 8.26 -6.20 2.52
CA ASP A 63 8.02 -5.36 3.69
C ASP A 63 6.82 -4.45 3.46
N TRP A 64 5.69 -4.73 4.13
CA TRP A 64 4.43 -4.00 3.93
C TRP A 64 4.32 -2.71 4.73
N GLY A 65 5.02 -2.65 5.86
CA GLY A 65 4.96 -1.51 6.77
C GLY A 65 6.21 -1.41 7.59
N PHE A 66 6.68 -0.18 7.81
CA PHE A 66 7.82 0.11 8.66
C PHE A 66 7.39 0.92 9.87
N PHE A 67 8.01 0.61 11.00
CA PHE A 67 7.76 1.27 12.27
C PHE A 67 9.08 1.84 12.77
N VAL A 68 9.08 3.14 13.01
CA VAL A 68 10.23 3.90 13.49
C VAL A 68 9.89 4.52 14.84
N GLN A 69 10.90 4.75 15.67
CA GLN A 69 10.69 5.40 16.97
C GLN A 69 10.41 6.90 16.77
N GLY A 70 9.38 7.42 17.44
CA GLY A 70 9.05 8.85 17.49
C GLY A 70 8.43 9.25 18.83
N SER A 71 8.00 10.49 18.98
CA SER A 71 7.36 10.96 20.22
C SER A 71 5.87 10.59 20.33
N ARG A 72 5.23 10.27 19.20
CA ARG A 72 3.81 9.88 19.12
C ARG A 72 3.54 9.06 17.87
N LYS A 73 2.36 8.46 17.79
CA LYS A 73 1.90 7.79 16.56
C LYS A 73 1.70 8.81 15.43
N GLN A 74 2.38 8.63 14.31
CA GLN A 74 2.28 9.56 13.17
C GLN A 74 2.68 8.91 11.84
N LEU A 75 1.88 9.13 10.79
CA LEU A 75 2.25 8.78 9.42
C LEU A 75 3.52 9.55 9.01
N GLN A 76 4.53 8.83 8.52
CA GLN A 76 5.74 9.42 7.99
C GLN A 76 5.65 9.57 6.48
N HIS A 77 5.30 8.48 5.77
CA HIS A 77 5.11 8.48 4.33
C HIS A 77 4.35 7.23 3.85
N LEU A 78 3.88 7.31 2.61
CA LEU A 78 3.30 6.21 1.85
C LEU A 78 4.14 5.97 0.60
N SER A 79 4.26 4.72 0.19
CA SER A 79 4.98 4.32 -1.02
C SER A 79 4.09 3.50 -1.93
N PHE A 80 4.09 3.84 -3.22
CA PHE A 80 3.29 3.17 -4.24
C PHE A 80 4.18 2.62 -5.35
N GLY A 81 3.88 1.41 -5.78
CA GLY A 81 4.62 0.72 -6.84
C GLY A 81 4.22 1.21 -8.22
N VAL A 82 5.23 1.47 -9.04
CA VAL A 82 5.12 1.73 -10.48
C VAL A 82 6.00 0.75 -11.27
N PHE A 83 5.63 0.52 -12.53
CA PHE A 83 6.48 -0.22 -13.45
C PHE A 83 7.70 0.62 -13.83
N ASP A 84 8.82 -0.05 -14.09
CA ASP A 84 10.06 0.58 -14.55
C ASP A 84 9.84 1.39 -15.85
N ASP A 85 9.11 0.80 -16.80
CA ASP A 85 8.76 1.42 -18.09
C ASP A 85 7.93 2.73 -17.93
N ASP A 86 7.22 2.88 -16.80
CA ASP A 86 6.40 4.07 -16.51
C ASP A 86 7.12 5.10 -15.62
N PHE A 87 8.29 4.77 -15.06
CA PHE A 87 8.98 5.61 -14.09
C PHE A 87 9.38 6.99 -14.67
N GLN A 88 9.99 6.98 -15.87
CA GLN A 88 10.36 8.23 -16.55
C GLN A 88 9.13 9.05 -16.96
N ARG A 89 8.03 8.38 -17.34
CA ARG A 89 6.75 9.04 -17.66
C ARG A 89 6.15 9.71 -16.43
N PHE A 90 6.21 9.05 -15.26
CA PHE A 90 5.81 9.65 -13.99
C PHE A 90 6.63 10.87 -13.62
N LYS A 91 7.96 10.82 -13.80
CA LYS A 91 8.82 11.98 -13.53
C LYS A 91 8.38 13.21 -14.34
N LEU A 92 8.24 13.05 -15.66
CA LEU A 92 7.79 14.12 -16.55
C LEU A 92 6.37 14.60 -16.21
N HIS A 93 5.48 13.69 -15.84
CA HIS A 93 4.11 14.01 -15.43
C HIS A 93 4.07 14.87 -14.16
N LEU A 94 4.85 14.49 -13.13
CA LEU A 94 4.97 15.26 -11.89
C LEU A 94 5.54 16.65 -12.14
N GLU A 95 6.61 16.75 -12.94
CA GLU A 95 7.22 18.02 -13.33
C GLU A 95 6.21 18.91 -14.10
N SER A 96 5.44 18.33 -15.02
CA SER A 96 4.41 19.06 -15.79
C SER A 96 3.28 19.62 -14.92
N LYS A 97 3.04 19.00 -13.76
CA LYS A 97 2.07 19.43 -12.76
C LYS A 97 2.66 20.39 -11.73
N GLY A 98 3.94 20.76 -11.86
CA GLY A 98 4.62 21.66 -10.93
C GLY A 98 4.90 21.03 -9.57
N MET A 99 5.01 19.70 -9.49
CA MET A 99 5.35 19.02 -8.23
C MET A 99 6.85 19.14 -7.95
N GLU A 100 7.17 19.59 -6.74
CA GLU A 100 8.54 19.61 -6.23
C GLU A 100 8.99 18.19 -5.88
N LEU A 101 10.05 17.72 -6.53
CA LEU A 101 10.68 16.45 -6.20
C LEU A 101 11.62 16.60 -5.00
N LEU A 102 11.40 15.77 -4.00
CA LEU A 102 12.12 15.77 -2.73
C LEU A 102 13.18 14.67 -2.68
N SER A 103 14.08 14.76 -1.71
CA SER A 103 14.98 13.67 -1.36
C SER A 103 14.28 12.63 -0.47
N PRO A 104 14.69 11.35 -0.52
CA PRO A 104 14.15 10.33 0.37
C PRO A 104 14.42 10.66 1.85
N PRO A 105 13.53 10.23 2.78
CA PRO A 105 13.76 10.34 4.21
C PRO A 105 15.06 9.64 4.64
N LYS A 106 15.76 10.22 5.62
CA LYS A 106 16.94 9.58 6.22
C LYS A 106 16.58 8.18 6.73
N GLY A 107 17.45 7.21 6.45
CA GLY A 107 17.20 5.83 6.87
C GLY A 107 16.28 5.04 5.93
N PHE A 108 15.89 5.58 4.78
CA PHE A 108 15.23 4.84 3.70
C PHE A 108 16.04 4.97 2.41
N GLU A 109 16.43 3.83 1.85
CA GLU A 109 17.06 3.75 0.54
C GLU A 109 15.94 3.70 -0.49
N SER A 110 16.08 4.47 -1.55
CA SER A 110 14.99 4.64 -2.51
C SER A 110 15.57 4.89 -3.89
N ASN A 111 14.99 4.21 -4.87
CA ASN A 111 15.10 4.49 -6.30
C ASN A 111 13.85 5.23 -6.82
N GLY A 112 13.04 5.80 -5.92
CA GLY A 112 11.74 6.37 -6.20
C GLY A 112 11.71 7.89 -6.37
N LEU A 113 10.56 8.40 -6.81
CA LEU A 113 10.24 9.82 -6.89
C LEU A 113 9.48 10.23 -5.62
N TRP A 114 9.97 11.24 -4.90
CA TRP A 114 9.36 11.72 -3.66
C TRP A 114 8.72 13.08 -3.84
N PHE A 115 7.53 13.27 -3.29
CA PHE A 115 6.78 14.54 -3.34
C PHE A 115 5.70 14.56 -2.25
N ARG A 116 4.95 15.65 -2.15
CA ARG A 116 3.84 15.76 -1.21
C ARG A 116 2.49 15.67 -1.90
N ASP A 117 1.52 15.04 -1.24
CA ASP A 117 0.13 15.08 -1.67
C ASP A 117 -0.53 16.45 -1.41
N HIS A 118 -1.80 16.57 -1.78
CA HIS A 118 -2.60 17.79 -1.61
C HIS A 118 -2.75 18.23 -0.15
N ASP A 119 -2.57 17.32 0.81
CA ASP A 119 -2.65 17.56 2.25
C ASP A 119 -1.27 17.56 2.95
N GLY A 120 -0.18 17.47 2.17
CA GLY A 120 1.19 17.55 2.66
C GLY A 120 1.80 16.22 3.12
N ASN A 121 1.09 15.10 2.97
CA ASN A 121 1.62 13.76 3.24
C ASN A 121 2.77 13.47 2.28
N LEU A 122 3.85 12.88 2.79
CA LEU A 122 4.99 12.51 1.96
C LEU A 122 4.69 11.20 1.21
N ILE A 123 4.84 11.23 -0.11
CA ILE A 123 4.55 10.12 -1.02
C ILE A 123 5.81 9.74 -1.78
N GLU A 124 5.99 8.45 -1.99
CA GLU A 124 6.98 7.86 -2.87
C GLU A 124 6.29 7.10 -4.03
N LEU A 125 6.79 7.29 -5.25
CA LEU A 125 6.57 6.37 -6.36
C LEU A 125 7.84 5.55 -6.59
N VAL A 126 7.78 4.25 -6.33
CA VAL A 126 8.93 3.34 -6.33
C VAL A 126 8.83 2.31 -7.44
N VAL A 127 9.92 2.12 -8.20
CA VAL A 127 10.00 1.00 -9.15
C VAL A 127 10.07 -0.29 -8.36
N SER A 128 9.02 -1.11 -8.47
CA SER A 128 8.90 -2.33 -7.69
C SER A 128 8.13 -3.42 -8.42
N ALA A 129 8.19 -4.64 -7.90
CA ALA A 129 7.31 -5.69 -8.37
C ALA A 129 5.86 -5.37 -8.00
N LYS A 130 4.93 -5.67 -8.90
CA LYS A 130 3.50 -5.52 -8.63
C LYS A 130 3.04 -6.46 -7.53
N THR A 131 2.37 -5.90 -6.53
CA THR A 131 1.83 -6.63 -5.37
C THR A 131 0.30 -6.73 -5.36
N SER A 132 -0.38 -5.84 -6.10
CA SER A 132 -1.84 -5.89 -6.25
C SER A 132 -2.26 -7.09 -7.10
N PRO A 133 -3.42 -7.69 -6.81
CA PRO A 133 -3.88 -8.88 -7.53
C PRO A 133 -4.29 -8.54 -8.96
N ASP A 134 -4.06 -9.47 -9.88
CA ASP A 134 -4.56 -9.40 -11.27
C ASP A 134 -5.95 -10.04 -11.41
N PHE A 135 -6.36 -10.84 -10.42
CA PHE A 135 -7.58 -11.63 -10.45
C PHE A 135 -8.28 -11.57 -9.10
N LYS A 136 -9.59 -11.81 -9.08
CA LYS A 136 -10.35 -11.91 -7.83
C LYS A 136 -9.76 -13.02 -6.95
N ALA A 137 -9.69 -12.76 -5.65
CA ALA A 137 -9.30 -13.78 -4.69
C ALA A 137 -10.25 -14.99 -4.79
N GLN A 138 -9.68 -16.19 -4.87
CA GLN A 138 -10.45 -17.42 -4.75
C GLN A 138 -10.60 -17.73 -3.26
N SER A 139 -11.79 -17.48 -2.72
CA SER A 139 -12.14 -17.94 -1.38
C SER A 139 -12.89 -19.27 -1.46
N GLY A 140 -12.46 -20.26 -0.69
CA GLY A 140 -13.23 -21.47 -0.44
C GLY A 140 -14.09 -21.33 0.82
N HIS A 141 -15.30 -21.87 0.80
CA HIS A 141 -16.07 -22.12 2.02
C HIS A 141 -15.90 -23.60 2.38
N ALA A 142 -15.03 -23.90 3.34
CA ALA A 142 -14.96 -25.24 3.90
C ALA A 142 -16.20 -25.48 4.76
N SER A 143 -17.06 -26.42 4.34
CA SER A 143 -18.17 -26.90 5.17
C SER A 143 -17.69 -28.03 6.09
N THR A 144 -18.37 -28.23 7.22
CA THR A 144 -18.11 -29.35 8.13
C THR A 144 -19.25 -30.38 8.08
N PRO A 145 -18.97 -31.68 8.32
CA PRO A 145 -20.00 -32.70 8.45
C PRO A 145 -21.00 -32.42 9.59
N ALA A 146 -22.15 -33.09 9.55
CA ALA A 146 -23.13 -33.05 10.63
C ALA A 146 -22.49 -33.43 11.98
N GLY A 147 -22.80 -32.66 13.03
CA GLY A 147 -22.24 -32.85 14.37
C GLY A 147 -20.83 -32.27 14.58
N ILE A 148 -20.22 -31.64 13.56
CA ILE A 148 -18.94 -30.96 13.68
C ILE A 148 -19.14 -29.44 13.56
N VAL A 149 -18.61 -28.68 14.52
CA VAL A 149 -18.67 -27.22 14.51
C VAL A 149 -17.78 -26.64 13.41
N ALA A 150 -18.35 -25.78 12.56
CA ALA A 150 -17.62 -25.12 11.47
C ALA A 150 -16.70 -23.99 11.95
N ALA A 151 -17.01 -23.38 13.10
CA ALA A 151 -16.20 -22.36 13.73
C ALA A 151 -15.52 -22.93 14.99
N PRO A 152 -14.18 -22.83 15.12
CA PRO A 152 -13.51 -23.28 16.33
C PRO A 152 -13.87 -22.39 17.53
N LEU A 153 -13.87 -22.98 18.72
CA LEU A 153 -13.88 -22.20 19.97
C LEU A 153 -12.65 -21.29 20.01
N ARG A 154 -12.77 -20.13 20.65
CA ARG A 154 -11.65 -19.17 20.78
C ARG A 154 -10.37 -19.81 21.31
N SER A 155 -10.47 -20.71 22.30
CA SER A 155 -9.32 -21.42 22.90
C SER A 155 -8.63 -22.40 21.94
N LYS A 156 -9.29 -22.75 20.83
CA LYS A 156 -8.78 -23.65 19.79
C LYS A 156 -8.57 -22.93 18.45
N ALA A 157 -8.80 -21.61 18.39
CA ALA A 157 -8.59 -20.85 17.18
C ALA A 157 -7.08 -20.75 16.91
N ALA A 158 -6.67 -21.11 15.70
CA ALA A 158 -5.30 -20.91 15.26
C ALA A 158 -4.97 -19.41 15.21
N LYS A 159 -3.69 -19.09 15.29
CA LYS A 159 -3.23 -17.72 15.06
C LYS A 159 -3.58 -17.31 13.63
N VAL A 160 -4.21 -16.15 13.47
CA VAL A 160 -4.50 -15.58 12.16
C VAL A 160 -3.19 -15.18 11.49
N ARG A 161 -3.11 -15.41 10.18
CA ARG A 161 -1.96 -15.03 9.34
C ARG A 161 -2.46 -14.16 8.18
N PRO A 162 -2.32 -12.83 8.28
CA PRO A 162 -2.64 -11.94 7.16
C PRO A 162 -1.79 -12.32 5.94
N THR A 163 -2.36 -12.20 4.73
CA THR A 163 -1.71 -12.63 3.50
C THR A 163 -1.10 -11.49 2.70
N ARG A 164 -1.67 -10.27 2.78
CA ARG A 164 -1.17 -9.07 2.10
C ARG A 164 -1.71 -7.78 2.75
N LEU A 165 -1.03 -6.66 2.54
CA LEU A 165 -1.61 -5.32 2.69
C LEU A 165 -2.57 -5.02 1.52
N ALA A 166 -3.87 -4.95 1.82
CA ALA A 166 -4.91 -4.72 0.80
C ALA A 166 -5.07 -3.23 0.44
N HIS A 167 -5.28 -2.39 1.45
CA HIS A 167 -5.51 -0.95 1.26
C HIS A 167 -5.03 -0.15 2.47
N ILE A 168 -4.93 1.17 2.27
CA ILE A 168 -4.64 2.17 3.29
C ILE A 168 -5.82 3.14 3.34
N LEU A 169 -6.21 3.55 4.55
CA LEU A 169 -7.15 4.64 4.76
C LEU A 169 -6.39 5.88 5.25
N ILE A 170 -6.64 7.02 4.63
CA ILE A 170 -6.13 8.32 5.07
C ILE A 170 -7.28 9.27 5.40
N PHE A 171 -7.02 10.21 6.31
CA PHE A 171 -7.94 11.30 6.56
C PHE A 171 -7.47 12.52 5.77
N THR A 172 -8.40 13.14 5.05
CA THR A 172 -8.18 14.35 4.25
C THR A 172 -9.09 15.46 4.76
N ARG A 173 -8.65 16.72 4.61
CA ARG A 173 -9.49 17.90 4.89
C ARG A 173 -10.51 18.17 3.78
N ASP A 174 -10.27 17.62 2.59
CA ASP A 174 -11.08 17.82 1.39
C ASP A 174 -11.02 16.56 0.52
N VAL A 175 -12.13 15.81 0.49
CA VAL A 175 -12.22 14.53 -0.23
C VAL A 175 -12.16 14.74 -1.73
N GLN A 176 -12.74 15.81 -2.26
CA GLN A 176 -12.71 16.07 -3.70
C GLN A 176 -11.29 16.42 -4.15
N LYS A 177 -10.55 17.24 -3.39
CA LYS A 177 -9.14 17.51 -3.69
C LYS A 177 -8.29 16.24 -3.61
N ALA A 178 -8.57 15.33 -2.68
CA ALA A 178 -7.90 14.04 -2.63
C ALA A 178 -8.20 13.24 -3.90
N ILE A 179 -9.47 13.11 -4.32
CA ILE A 179 -9.85 12.42 -5.56
C ILE A 179 -9.11 13.03 -6.76
N ASP A 180 -9.16 14.36 -6.91
CA ASP A 180 -8.53 15.06 -8.04
C ASP A 180 -7.01 14.84 -8.06
N PHE A 181 -6.37 14.87 -6.88
CA PHE A 181 -4.95 14.61 -6.74
C PHE A 181 -4.60 13.15 -7.08
N TYR A 182 -5.22 12.18 -6.40
CA TYR A 182 -4.83 10.78 -6.55
C TYR A 182 -5.21 10.20 -7.92
N THR A 183 -6.29 10.68 -8.54
CA THR A 183 -6.62 10.32 -9.93
C THR A 183 -5.76 11.05 -10.95
N GLY A 184 -5.51 12.35 -10.77
CA GLY A 184 -4.78 13.16 -11.74
C GLY A 184 -3.26 12.99 -11.68
N VAL A 185 -2.68 12.83 -10.49
CA VAL A 185 -1.24 12.75 -10.23
C VAL A 185 -0.77 11.30 -10.21
N LEU A 186 -1.45 10.43 -9.44
CA LEU A 186 -1.08 9.02 -9.31
C LEU A 186 -1.76 8.10 -10.33
N GLY A 187 -2.65 8.65 -11.17
CA GLY A 187 -3.36 7.92 -12.21
C GLY A 187 -4.39 6.93 -11.66
N MET A 188 -4.76 7.00 -10.38
CA MET A 188 -5.73 6.06 -9.78
C MET A 188 -7.12 6.20 -10.43
N GLY A 189 -7.97 5.18 -10.23
CA GLY A 189 -9.38 5.21 -10.59
C GLY A 189 -10.26 5.36 -9.35
N LEU A 190 -11.33 6.16 -9.44
CA LEU A 190 -12.38 6.18 -8.42
C LEU A 190 -13.27 4.95 -8.62
N SER A 191 -13.36 4.10 -7.60
CA SER A 191 -14.21 2.90 -7.60
C SER A 191 -15.62 3.21 -7.14
N ASP A 192 -15.73 3.91 -6.01
CA ASP A 192 -17.00 4.24 -5.37
C ASP A 192 -16.83 5.41 -4.39
N ARG A 193 -17.93 5.99 -3.93
CA ARG A 193 -17.94 7.04 -2.89
C ARG A 193 -19.19 6.98 -2.02
N SER A 194 -19.06 7.36 -0.76
CA SER A 194 -20.20 7.53 0.15
C SER A 194 -20.42 9.01 0.42
N GLY A 195 -21.39 9.59 -0.30
CA GLY A 195 -21.62 11.03 -0.32
C GLY A 195 -20.35 11.79 -0.71
N ASP A 196 -20.08 12.89 -0.01
CA ASP A 196 -18.91 13.74 -0.24
C ASP A 196 -17.79 13.51 0.81
N ASN A 197 -17.96 12.54 1.71
CA ASN A 197 -17.07 12.36 2.87
C ASN A 197 -16.10 11.18 2.75
N ILE A 198 -16.34 10.22 1.85
CA ILE A 198 -15.53 9.01 1.71
C ILE A 198 -15.44 8.65 0.22
N ALA A 199 -14.24 8.31 -0.25
CA ALA A 199 -13.98 7.88 -1.61
C ALA A 199 -13.04 6.67 -1.62
N PHE A 200 -13.25 5.73 -2.54
CA PHE A 200 -12.46 4.51 -2.64
C PHE A 200 -11.75 4.49 -3.99
N LEU A 201 -10.41 4.41 -4.00
CA LEU A 201 -9.60 4.49 -5.21
C LEU A 201 -8.79 3.20 -5.47
N HIS A 202 -8.77 2.75 -6.73
CA HIS A 202 -8.05 1.55 -7.19
C HIS A 202 -6.88 1.87 -8.13
N GLY A 203 -5.95 0.92 -8.28
CA GLY A 203 -4.84 0.98 -9.23
C GLY A 203 -5.27 0.53 -10.64
N ARG A 204 -4.67 1.11 -11.69
CA ARG A 204 -5.12 0.92 -13.09
C ARG A 204 -4.66 -0.38 -13.75
N HIS A 205 -3.84 -1.19 -13.08
CA HIS A 205 -3.17 -2.34 -13.67
C HIS A 205 -3.61 -3.68 -13.04
N GLY A 206 -4.89 -3.81 -12.69
CA GLY A 206 -5.39 -4.93 -11.88
C GLY A 206 -5.19 -4.65 -10.40
N SER A 207 -6.28 -4.60 -9.65
CA SER A 207 -6.31 -4.12 -8.26
C SER A 207 -7.45 -4.77 -7.50
N ASP A 208 -7.37 -4.74 -6.16
CA ASP A 208 -8.56 -4.86 -5.31
C ASP A 208 -9.56 -3.74 -5.61
N HIS A 209 -10.77 -3.86 -5.05
CA HIS A 209 -11.82 -2.84 -5.16
C HIS A 209 -11.30 -1.42 -4.81
N HIS A 210 -10.39 -1.30 -3.85
CA HIS A 210 -9.59 -0.09 -3.64
C HIS A 210 -8.26 -0.44 -2.95
N MET A 211 -7.31 0.47 -3.07
CA MET A 211 -6.03 0.46 -2.36
C MET A 211 -5.84 1.70 -1.48
N LEU A 212 -6.59 2.78 -1.76
CA LEU A 212 -6.64 3.98 -0.94
C LEU A 212 -8.10 4.35 -0.67
N ALA A 213 -8.40 4.72 0.56
CA ALA A 213 -9.70 5.21 1.02
C ALA A 213 -9.54 6.52 1.81
#